data_AF-A0A9X2DQU7-F1
#
_entry.id   AF-A0A9X2DQU7-F1
#
_cell.length_a   1.000
_cell.length_b   1.000
_cell.length_c   1.000
_cell.angle_alpha   90.00
_cell.angle_beta   90.00
_cell.angle_gamma   90.00
#
_symmetry.space_group_name_H-M   'P 1'
#
loop_
_entity.id
_entity.type
_entity.pdbx_description
1 polymer ?
#
loop_
_entity_poly.entity_id
_entity_poly.type
_entity_poly.pdbx_seq_one_letter_code
_entity_poly.pdbx_strand_id
1 'polypeptide(L)'
;MKRLILFMTLFLALSILFPNPISAKGSDVTTDSRELMVHDALMLFLLDPLDKAIGNYYSKMLLEIPTVYPYDIKMIDTKRVAGFRSFHFTFTLEVEPVIGPHISVGKDRLTFEISPLLPEQVKLTKYKHLKTYELPLNWKHLVKPYRD
;
A
#
# COMPACT_ATOMS: atom_id res chain seq x y z
N MET A 1 -13.72 -54.70 -15.09
CA MET A 1 -14.15 -53.31 -14.78
C MET A 1 -14.39 -53.07 -13.29
N LYS A 2 -15.26 -53.83 -12.60
CA LYS A 2 -15.54 -53.64 -11.15
C LYS A 2 -14.30 -53.66 -10.24
N ARG A 3 -13.35 -54.58 -10.48
CA ARG A 3 -12.08 -54.65 -9.73
C ARG A 3 -11.20 -53.42 -9.94
N LEU A 4 -11.15 -52.88 -11.15
CA LEU A 4 -10.37 -51.68 -11.48
C LEU A 4 -10.96 -50.43 -10.80
N ILE A 5 -12.30 -50.32 -10.80
CA ILE A 5 -13.02 -49.24 -10.12
C ILE A 5 -12.76 -49.31 -8.61
N LEU A 6 -12.81 -50.51 -8.02
CA LEU A 6 -12.52 -50.71 -6.59
C LEU A 6 -11.09 -50.27 -6.22
N PHE A 7 -10.10 -50.61 -7.06
CA PHE A 7 -8.72 -50.17 -6.87
C PHE A 7 -8.58 -48.65 -6.98
N MET A 8 -9.23 -48.02 -7.95
CA MET A 8 -9.24 -46.54 -8.08
C MET A 8 -9.89 -45.87 -6.87
N THR A 9 -11.01 -46.38 -6.38
CA THR A 9 -11.68 -45.82 -5.19
C THR A 9 -10.84 -45.98 -3.93
N LEU A 10 -10.14 -47.11 -3.78
CA LEU A 10 -9.28 -47.35 -2.63
C LEU A 10 -8.03 -46.46 -2.66
N PHE A 11 -7.43 -46.27 -3.84
CA PHE A 11 -6.29 -45.37 -4.02
C PHE A 11 -6.66 -43.91 -3.74
N LEU A 12 -7.83 -43.47 -4.21
CA LEU A 12 -8.33 -42.12 -3.92
C LEU A 12 -8.63 -41.92 -2.44
N ALA A 13 -9.24 -42.91 -1.76
CA ALA A 13 -9.47 -42.85 -0.32
C ALA A 13 -8.16 -42.79 0.48
N LEU A 14 -7.13 -43.53 0.06
CA LEU A 14 -5.83 -43.55 0.72
C LEU A 14 -5.10 -42.21 0.57
N SER A 15 -5.28 -41.50 -0.56
CA SER A 15 -4.68 -40.17 -0.77
C SER A 15 -5.23 -39.07 0.15
N ILE A 16 -6.43 -39.26 0.72
CA ILE A 16 -7.05 -38.31 1.67
C ILE A 16 -6.50 -38.52 3.09
N LEU A 17 -6.05 -39.74 3.43
CA LEU A 17 -5.54 -40.09 4.75
C LEU A 17 -4.11 -39.61 5.01
N PHE A 18 -3.37 -39.23 3.97
CA PHE A 18 -2.02 -38.67 4.06
C PHE A 18 -1.98 -37.27 3.45
N PRO A 19 -2.52 -36.24 4.14
CA PRO A 19 -2.34 -34.87 3.68
C PRO A 19 -0.83 -34.58 3.61
N ASN A 20 -0.34 -34.19 2.43
CA ASN A 20 1.03 -33.71 2.30
C ASN A 20 1.26 -32.59 3.32
N PRO A 21 2.38 -32.56 4.05
CA PRO A 21 2.68 -31.42 4.91
C PRO A 21 2.74 -30.16 4.03
N ILE A 22 1.74 -29.29 4.18
CA ILE A 22 1.77 -27.95 3.61
C ILE A 22 2.82 -27.19 4.41
N SER A 23 4.05 -27.16 3.89
CA SER A 23 5.09 -26.27 4.41
C SER A 23 4.79 -24.86 3.91
N ALA A 24 3.85 -24.19 4.56
CA ALA A 24 3.75 -22.75 4.49
C ALA A 24 4.84 -22.20 5.40
N LYS A 25 6.01 -21.87 4.83
CA LYS A 25 7.01 -21.09 5.56
C LYS A 25 6.35 -19.76 5.90
N GLY A 26 5.99 -19.56 7.17
CA GLY A 26 5.50 -18.28 7.65
C GLY A 26 6.52 -17.21 7.24
N SER A 27 6.05 -16.09 6.68
CA SER A 27 6.93 -14.97 6.36
C SER A 27 7.59 -14.52 7.66
N ASP A 28 8.88 -14.76 7.80
CA ASP A 28 9.66 -14.20 8.89
C ASP A 28 9.74 -12.69 8.68
N VAL A 29 8.90 -11.97 9.42
CA VAL A 29 8.75 -10.51 9.35
C VAL A 29 9.97 -9.75 9.90
N THR A 30 10.96 -10.46 10.45
CA THR A 30 12.19 -9.87 11.00
C THR A 30 13.40 -9.99 10.07
N THR A 31 13.28 -10.75 8.98
CA THR A 31 14.36 -10.94 8.01
C THR A 31 14.24 -9.93 6.87
N ASP A 32 15.35 -9.25 6.54
CA ASP A 32 15.47 -8.38 5.37
C ASP A 32 15.34 -9.19 4.07
N SER A 33 14.09 -9.38 3.64
CA SER A 33 13.74 -10.17 2.46
C SER A 33 13.91 -9.36 1.18
N ARG A 34 14.20 -10.04 0.06
CA ARG A 34 14.28 -9.40 -1.25
C ARG A 34 12.99 -8.65 -1.59
N GLU A 35 11.84 -9.21 -1.22
CA GLU A 35 10.53 -8.61 -1.41
C GLU A 35 10.39 -7.29 -0.64
N LEU A 36 10.87 -7.26 0.61
CA LEU A 36 10.89 -6.04 1.43
C LEU A 36 11.81 -4.98 0.84
N MET A 37 13.03 -5.33 0.43
CA MET A 37 13.94 -4.39 -0.22
C MET A 37 13.35 -3.78 -1.51
N VAL A 38 12.64 -4.59 -2.30
CA VAL A 38 11.95 -4.12 -3.52
C VAL A 38 10.77 -3.22 -3.17
N HIS A 39 10.01 -3.56 -2.12
CA HIS A 39 8.94 -2.72 -1.60
C HIS A 39 9.47 -1.35 -1.15
N ASP A 40 10.55 -1.33 -0.37
CA ASP A 40 11.14 -0.10 0.16
C ASP A 40 11.74 0.77 -0.95
N ALA A 41 12.43 0.17 -1.91
CA ALA A 41 12.89 0.88 -3.11
C ALA A 41 11.73 1.49 -3.90
N LEU A 42 10.59 0.79 -3.97
CA LEU A 42 9.38 1.33 -4.60
C LEU A 42 8.75 2.46 -3.78
N MET A 43 8.75 2.38 -2.45
CA MET A 43 8.25 3.47 -1.60
C MET A 43 9.08 4.73 -1.78
N LEU A 44 10.41 4.60 -1.87
CA LEU A 44 11.31 5.72 -2.20
C LEU A 44 10.99 6.33 -3.56
N PHE A 45 10.74 5.51 -4.58
CA PHE A 45 10.36 5.98 -5.91
C PHE A 45 9.03 6.76 -5.92
N LEU A 46 8.09 6.41 -5.04
CA LEU A 46 6.77 7.03 -4.97
C LEU A 46 6.69 8.21 -4.00
N LEU A 47 7.76 8.51 -3.25
CA LEU A 47 7.73 9.50 -2.18
C LEU A 47 7.45 10.91 -2.71
N ASP A 48 8.19 11.36 -3.71
CA ASP A 48 8.01 12.69 -4.32
C ASP A 48 6.58 12.98 -4.82
N PRO A 49 5.96 12.13 -5.66
CA PRO A 49 4.58 12.37 -6.11
C PRO A 49 3.56 12.26 -4.98
N LEU A 50 3.83 11.44 -3.96
CA LEU A 50 3.00 11.31 -2.77
C LEU A 50 3.04 12.56 -1.89
N ASP A 51 4.23 13.05 -1.54
CA ASP A 51 4.42 14.26 -0.73
C ASP A 51 3.83 15.49 -1.43
N LYS A 52 3.97 15.60 -2.76
CA LYS A 52 3.29 16.65 -3.54
C LYS A 52 1.77 16.56 -3.41
N ALA A 53 1.20 15.37 -3.50
CA ALA A 53 -0.25 15.18 -3.39
C ALA A 53 -0.77 15.51 -1.98
N ILE A 54 -0.05 15.07 -0.94
CA ILE A 54 -0.34 15.40 0.46
C ILE A 54 -0.20 16.89 0.71
N GLY A 55 0.89 17.52 0.28
CA GLY A 55 1.12 18.96 0.43
C GLY A 55 0.04 19.79 -0.26
N ASN A 56 -0.39 19.41 -1.46
CA ASN A 56 -1.49 20.09 -2.16
C ASN A 56 -2.83 20.03 -1.41
N TYR A 57 -3.08 18.95 -0.66
CA TYR A 57 -4.28 18.82 0.17
C TYR A 57 -4.15 19.64 1.46
N TYR A 58 -3.12 19.37 2.26
CA TYR A 58 -2.98 19.94 3.61
C TYR A 58 -2.53 21.41 3.61
N SER A 59 -1.88 21.90 2.56
CA SER A 59 -1.56 23.34 2.43
C SER A 59 -2.80 24.24 2.46
N LYS A 60 -4.01 23.70 2.26
CA LYS A 60 -5.26 24.46 2.40
C LYS A 60 -5.67 24.67 3.86
N MET A 61 -5.24 23.77 4.76
CA MET A 61 -5.74 23.66 6.12
C MET A 61 -4.65 23.90 7.18
N LEU A 62 -3.39 23.67 6.83
CA LEU A 62 -2.25 23.77 7.73
C LEU A 62 -1.24 24.80 7.21
N LEU A 63 -0.57 25.48 8.15
CA LEU A 63 0.53 26.40 7.88
C LEU A 63 1.82 25.67 7.52
N GLU A 64 2.00 24.47 8.08
CA GLU A 64 3.11 23.56 7.80
C GLU A 64 2.63 22.40 6.93
N ILE A 65 3.46 21.96 5.99
CA ILE A 65 3.14 20.82 5.12
C ILE A 65 3.52 19.53 5.86
N PRO A 66 2.56 18.62 6.09
CA PRO A 66 2.86 17.31 6.66
C PRO A 66 3.73 16.46 5.74
N THR A 67 4.57 15.63 6.34
CA THR A 67 5.47 14.70 5.65
C THR A 67 4.95 13.27 5.79
N VAL A 68 5.19 12.43 4.77
CA VAL A 68 4.97 10.98 4.87
C VAL A 68 6.30 10.26 5.01
N TYR A 69 6.40 9.35 5.97
CA TYR A 69 7.58 8.48 6.08
C TYR A 69 7.43 7.23 5.21
N PRO A 70 8.44 6.83 4.42
CA PRO A 70 8.35 5.67 3.52
C PRO A 70 7.93 4.37 4.20
N TYR A 71 8.40 4.15 5.43
CA TYR A 71 8.11 2.94 6.20
C TYR A 71 6.66 2.88 6.74
N ASP A 72 5.95 4.01 6.78
CA ASP A 72 4.56 4.10 7.23
C ASP A 72 3.55 4.06 6.06
N ILE A 73 4.03 3.91 4.82
CA ILE A 73 3.18 3.78 3.64
C ILE A 73 2.65 2.35 3.56
N LYS A 74 1.33 2.21 3.52
CA LYS A 74 0.66 0.91 3.38
C LYS A 74 0.18 0.67 1.97
N MET A 75 0.65 -0.40 1.33
CA MET A 75 0.11 -0.88 0.05
C MET A 75 -1.24 -1.59 0.27
N ILE A 76 -2.31 -1.02 -0.29
CA ILE A 76 -3.68 -1.56 -0.16
C ILE A 76 -4.04 -2.45 -1.34
N ASP A 77 -3.66 -2.05 -2.55
CA ASP A 77 -3.99 -2.78 -3.77
C ASP A 77 -2.94 -2.52 -4.85
N THR A 78 -2.64 -3.56 -5.62
CA THR A 78 -1.72 -3.50 -6.76
C THR A 78 -2.34 -4.25 -7.91
N LYS A 79 -2.60 -3.53 -9.00
CA LYS A 79 -3.18 -4.10 -10.22
C LYS A 79 -2.29 -3.82 -11.41
N ARG A 80 -2.18 -4.83 -12.26
CA ARG A 80 -1.60 -4.70 -13.58
C ARG A 80 -2.74 -4.44 -14.57
N VAL A 81 -2.66 -3.32 -15.29
CA VAL A 81 -3.79 -2.81 -16.09
C VAL A 81 -3.86 -3.47 -17.47
N ALA A 82 -2.71 -3.85 -18.05
CA ALA A 82 -2.61 -4.31 -19.44
C ALA A 82 -2.19 -5.79 -19.58
N GLY A 83 -2.60 -6.64 -18.63
CA GLY A 83 -2.38 -8.10 -18.71
C GLY A 83 -0.95 -8.54 -18.38
N PHE A 84 -0.70 -9.84 -18.38
CA PHE A 84 0.54 -10.45 -17.88
C PHE A 84 1.81 -9.80 -18.47
N ARG A 85 2.78 -9.47 -17.59
CA ARG A 85 4.06 -8.81 -17.92
C ARG A 85 3.97 -7.39 -18.53
N SER A 86 2.82 -6.71 -18.52
CA SER A 86 2.77 -5.29 -18.90
C SER A 86 3.43 -4.36 -17.86
N PHE A 87 4.10 -3.30 -18.30
CA PHE A 87 4.71 -2.30 -17.41
C PHE A 87 3.74 -1.16 -17.07
N HIS A 88 2.47 -1.50 -16.84
CA HIS A 88 1.40 -0.54 -16.59
C HIS A 88 0.61 -1.00 -15.37
N PHE A 89 0.73 -0.23 -14.29
CA PHE A 89 0.20 -0.57 -12.98
C PHE A 89 -0.66 0.54 -12.41
N THR A 90 -1.56 0.14 -11.52
CA THR A 90 -2.18 1.04 -10.54
C THR A 90 -1.87 0.56 -9.14
N PHE A 91 -1.35 1.44 -8.30
CA PHE A 91 -1.11 1.19 -6.88
C PHE A 91 -2.06 2.05 -6.05
N THR A 92 -2.71 1.43 -5.06
CA THR A 92 -3.48 2.15 -4.05
C THR A 92 -2.73 2.10 -2.74
N LEU A 93 -2.41 3.27 -2.20
CA LEU A 93 -1.63 3.46 -0.99
C LEU A 93 -2.51 4.11 0.09
N GLU A 94 -2.27 3.74 1.34
CA GLU A 94 -2.72 4.47 2.51
C GLU A 94 -1.54 5.06 3.27
N VAL A 95 -1.70 6.28 3.74
CA VAL A 95 -0.67 7.02 4.45
C VAL A 95 -1.27 7.78 5.62
N GLU A 96 -0.46 8.00 6.64
CA GLU A 96 -0.79 8.84 7.80
C GLU A 96 0.27 9.94 7.91
N PRO A 97 0.08 11.08 7.20
CA PRO A 97 1.07 12.15 7.21
C PRO A 97 1.19 12.77 8.60
N VAL A 98 2.40 13.24 8.92
CA VAL A 98 2.74 13.76 10.24
C VAL A 98 3.35 15.15 10.17
N ILE A 99 3.22 15.89 11.27
CA ILE A 99 3.94 17.16 11.50
C ILE A 99 4.78 17.05 12.77
N GLY A 100 5.91 17.76 12.82
CA GLY A 100 6.77 17.80 13.99
C GLY A 100 7.22 16.41 14.47
N PRO A 101 7.20 16.11 15.79
CA PRO A 101 7.68 14.85 16.36
C PRO A 101 6.66 13.72 16.18
N HIS A 102 6.38 13.36 14.91
CA HIS A 102 5.49 12.26 14.52
C HIS A 102 4.01 12.44 14.95
N ILE A 103 3.47 13.66 14.84
CA ILE A 103 2.05 13.91 15.15
C ILE A 103 1.23 13.70 13.88
N SER A 104 0.48 12.61 13.80
CA SER A 104 -0.40 12.33 12.66
C SER A 104 -1.50 13.37 12.54
N VAL A 105 -1.67 13.93 11.35
CA VAL A 105 -2.69 14.97 11.07
C VAL A 105 -3.93 14.40 10.39
N GLY A 106 -3.79 13.24 9.78
CA GLY A 106 -4.89 12.54 9.14
C GLY A 106 -4.49 11.21 8.55
N LYS A 107 -5.42 10.63 7.82
CA LYS A 107 -5.26 9.39 7.07
C LYS A 107 -5.83 9.58 5.68
N ASP A 108 -5.03 9.22 4.68
CA ASP A 108 -5.34 9.47 3.27
C ASP A 108 -5.17 8.19 2.46
N ARG A 109 -5.97 8.05 1.41
CA ARG A 109 -5.86 6.97 0.41
C ARG A 109 -5.66 7.56 -0.97
N LEU A 110 -4.58 7.17 -1.62
CA LEU A 110 -4.18 7.67 -2.93
C LEU A 110 -4.07 6.50 -3.91
N THR A 111 -4.46 6.73 -5.16
CA THR A 111 -4.23 5.78 -6.25
C THR A 111 -3.33 6.42 -7.29
N PHE A 112 -2.20 5.78 -7.58
CA PHE A 112 -1.26 6.17 -8.61
C PHE A 112 -1.34 5.22 -9.80
N GLU A 113 -1.27 5.76 -11.00
CA GLU A 113 -1.02 5.03 -12.22
C GLU A 113 0.46 5.18 -12.58
N ILE A 114 1.11 4.06 -12.90
CA ILE A 114 2.55 4.01 -13.19
C ILE A 114 2.73 3.30 -14.52
N SER A 115 3.32 4.00 -15.49
CA SER A 115 3.49 3.49 -16.84
C SER A 115 4.54 4.30 -17.61
N PRO A 116 5.40 3.66 -18.44
CA PRO A 116 6.30 4.39 -19.33
C PRO A 116 5.56 5.18 -20.42
N LEU A 117 4.25 4.97 -20.58
CA LEU A 117 3.40 5.71 -21.51
C LEU A 117 2.95 7.08 -20.96
N LEU A 118 3.14 7.33 -19.66
CA LEU A 118 2.81 8.60 -19.02
C LEU A 118 4.01 9.56 -19.12
N PRO A 119 3.80 10.86 -19.42
CA PRO A 119 4.90 11.84 -19.48
C PRO A 119 5.72 11.93 -18.19
N GLU A 120 5.06 11.85 -17.04
CA GLU A 120 5.70 11.92 -15.71
C GLU A 120 6.00 10.53 -15.12
N GLN A 121 5.72 9.46 -15.86
CA GLN A 121 5.79 8.04 -15.45
C GLN A 121 4.87 7.63 -14.28
N VAL A 122 4.61 8.53 -13.33
CA VAL A 122 3.72 8.34 -12.18
C VAL A 122 2.67 9.44 -12.19
N LYS A 123 1.39 9.06 -12.17
CA LYS A 123 0.26 9.99 -12.18
C LYS A 123 -0.68 9.69 -11.03
N LEU A 124 -1.02 10.71 -10.25
CA LEU A 124 -2.12 10.62 -9.29
C LEU A 124 -3.45 10.55 -10.04
N THR A 125 -4.21 9.46 -9.84
CA THR A 125 -5.52 9.27 -10.46
C THR A 125 -6.67 9.47 -9.49
N LYS A 126 -6.43 9.26 -8.19
CA LYS A 126 -7.43 9.44 -7.14
C LYS A 126 -6.79 9.85 -5.83
N TYR A 127 -7.39 10.83 -5.17
CA TYR A 127 -7.08 11.21 -3.79
C TYR A 127 -8.36 11.12 -2.96
N LYS A 128 -8.30 10.45 -1.81
CA LYS A 128 -9.40 10.38 -0.85
C LYS A 128 -8.88 10.57 0.57
N HIS A 129 -9.26 11.68 1.19
CA HIS A 129 -9.10 11.85 2.62
C HIS A 129 -10.04 10.90 3.38
N LEU A 130 -9.50 10.14 4.33
CA LEU A 130 -10.25 9.15 5.11
C LEU A 130 -10.59 9.65 6.51
N LYS A 131 -9.65 10.35 7.16
CA LYS A 131 -9.82 10.78 8.55
C LYS A 131 -8.94 11.98 8.86
N THR A 132 -9.47 12.94 9.59
CA THR A 132 -8.69 14.00 10.23
C THR A 132 -8.42 13.62 11.68
N TYR A 133 -7.19 13.82 12.15
CA TYR A 133 -6.82 13.63 13.55
C TYR A 133 -6.74 14.99 14.26
N GLU A 134 -7.20 15.04 15.51
CA GLU A 134 -7.15 16.28 16.28
C GLU A 134 -5.70 16.56 16.72
N LEU A 135 -5.21 17.77 16.44
CA LEU A 135 -3.89 18.19 16.89
C LEU A 135 -3.89 18.45 18.41
N PRO A 136 -2.80 18.07 19.12
CA PRO A 136 -2.58 18.47 20.50
C PRO A 136 -2.66 19.99 20.67
N LEU A 137 -3.04 20.46 21.85
CA LEU A 137 -3.30 21.89 22.11
C LEU A 137 -2.13 22.79 21.70
N ASN A 138 -0.89 22.37 21.97
CA ASN A 138 0.32 23.11 21.62
C ASN A 138 0.62 23.15 20.11
N TRP A 139 -0.08 22.38 19.28
CA TRP A 139 0.06 22.33 17.81
C TRP A 139 -1.12 22.94 17.06
N LYS A 140 -2.20 23.33 17.75
CA LYS A 140 -3.39 23.94 17.13
C LYS A 140 -3.09 25.26 16.40
N HIS A 141 -2.00 25.94 16.76
CA HIS A 141 -1.53 27.16 16.10
C HIS A 141 -1.14 26.95 14.63
N LEU A 142 -0.93 25.71 14.18
CA LEU A 142 -0.63 25.39 12.79
C LEU A 142 -1.88 25.24 11.92
N VAL A 143 -3.07 25.14 12.52
CA VAL A 143 -4.32 25.12 11.75
C VAL A 143 -4.57 26.51 11.19
N LYS A 144 -4.77 26.60 9.88
CA LYS A 144 -5.11 27.86 9.23
C LYS A 144 -6.46 28.36 9.76
N PRO A 145 -6.58 29.67 10.04
CA PRO A 145 -7.88 30.23 10.36
C PRO A 145 -8.82 30.00 9.18
N TYR A 146 -10.08 29.64 9.48
CA TYR A 146 -11.12 29.53 8.47
C TYR A 146 -11.19 30.87 7.72
N ARG A 147 -11.02 30.83 6.40
CA ARG A 147 -11.23 32.00 5.54
C ARG A 147 -12.51 31.74 4.77
N ASP A 148 -13.50 32.59 5.03
CA ASP A 148 -14.75 32.67 4.28
C ASP A 148 -14.51 32.97 2.80
#